data_AF-A0AAW7DD21-F1
#
_entry.id   AF-A0AAW7DD21-F1
#
_cell.length_a   1.000
_cell.length_b   1.000
_cell.length_c   1.000
_cell.angle_alpha   90.00
_cell.angle_beta   90.00
_cell.angle_gamma   90.00
#
_symmetry.space_group_name_H-M   'P 1'
#
loop_
_entity.id
_entity.type
_entity.pdbx_description
1 polymer ?
#
loop_
_entity_poly.entity_id
_entity_poly.type
_entity_poly.pdbx_seq_one_letter_code
_entity_poly.pdbx_strand_id
1 'polypeptide(L)'
;MNKVEVISEFIAIFIVNFVIFLLAKFFTEISIIQCFLYSIINSIWMMFLLLPLLKKTEKKRNNESFKKGIQDYVSKFEENQKIINQKFEEEDKEIEKLNRINKYDWKLFRKYLRDNGITKLYHFTDKSNLNSIKSNGGIFSWKYCDENNIIINKPGGNQLSRDLDSRKNLENYARLSFVKEHPMLFNAINDGRITNPIILEIDIEVIFLKETLFSNKNANSNNAKIGKDFVSLADINLKIINEDYKSLSESIKEYFQSEVLIKEKIDIKYITNLP
;
A
#
# COMPACT_ATOMS: atom_id res chain seq x y z
N MET A 1 61.08 15.62 -12.17
CA MET A 1 60.89 17.04 -11.82
C MET A 1 62.17 17.74 -12.19
N ASN A 2 62.09 18.68 -13.12
CA ASN A 2 63.27 19.42 -13.54
C ASN A 2 63.67 20.37 -12.41
N LYS A 3 64.96 20.70 -12.25
CA LYS A 3 65.42 21.54 -11.13
C LYS A 3 64.67 22.88 -11.03
N VAL A 4 64.21 23.38 -12.17
CA VAL A 4 63.43 24.62 -12.32
C VAL A 4 62.07 24.52 -11.64
N GLU A 5 61.36 23.39 -11.77
CA GLU A 5 60.00 23.24 -11.23
C GLU A 5 60.00 23.18 -9.69
N VAL A 6 60.97 22.48 -9.11
CA VAL A 6 61.15 22.40 -7.64
C VAL A 6 61.40 23.79 -7.07
N ILE A 7 62.23 24.59 -7.74
CA ILE A 7 62.55 25.94 -7.32
C ILE A 7 61.32 26.85 -7.45
N SER A 8 60.56 26.75 -8.55
CA SER A 8 59.33 27.54 -8.70
C SER A 8 58.26 27.22 -7.67
N GLU A 9 58.07 25.94 -7.32
CA GLU A 9 57.10 25.53 -6.30
C GLU A 9 57.51 25.97 -4.90
N PHE A 10 58.80 25.87 -4.57
CA PHE A 10 59.33 26.38 -3.31
C PHE A 10 59.09 27.89 -3.18
N ILE A 11 59.37 28.65 -4.24
CA ILE A 11 59.15 30.09 -4.27
C ILE A 11 57.66 30.42 -4.09
N ALA A 12 56.76 29.70 -4.76
CA ALA A 12 55.32 29.92 -4.63
C ALA A 12 54.82 29.65 -3.20
N ILE A 13 55.19 28.52 -2.60
CA ILE A 13 54.82 28.17 -1.22
C ILE A 13 55.40 29.20 -0.24
N PHE A 14 56.64 29.63 -0.47
CA PHE A 14 57.30 30.64 0.34
C PHE A 14 56.56 31.98 0.31
N ILE A 15 56.21 32.48 -0.88
CA ILE A 15 55.50 33.76 -1.03
C ILE A 15 54.15 33.71 -0.33
N VAL A 16 53.36 32.65 -0.54
CA VAL A 16 52.04 32.52 0.07
C VAL A 16 52.14 32.48 1.59
N ASN A 17 53.05 31.66 2.13
CA ASN A 17 53.28 31.60 3.57
C ASN A 17 53.75 32.93 4.13
N PHE A 18 54.65 33.62 3.43
CA PHE A 18 55.17 34.91 3.88
C PHE A 18 54.07 35.97 3.95
N VAL A 19 53.16 36.01 2.97
CA VAL A 19 51.99 36.88 3.02
C VAL A 19 51.09 36.52 4.21
N ILE A 20 50.83 35.23 4.46
CA ILE A 20 50.01 34.79 5.60
C ILE A 20 50.65 35.22 6.93
N PHE A 21 51.96 35.03 7.10
CA PHE A 21 52.67 35.43 8.32
C PHE A 21 52.81 36.95 8.47
N LEU A 22 52.88 37.71 7.36
CA LEU A 22 52.81 39.17 7.39
C LEU A 22 51.43 39.67 7.81
N LEU A 23 50.36 38.99 7.41
CA LEU A 23 49.01 39.30 7.88
C LEU A 23 48.84 38.94 9.37
N ALA A 24 49.37 37.79 9.79
CA ALA A 24 49.33 37.37 11.19
C ALA A 24 50.09 38.32 12.13
N LYS A 25 51.12 39.03 11.62
CA LYS A 25 51.84 40.06 12.37
C LYS A 25 50.95 41.20 12.85
N PHE A 26 49.84 41.53 12.17
CA PHE A 26 48.91 42.55 12.67
C PHE A 26 48.23 42.16 13.99
N PHE A 27 48.23 40.87 14.32
CA PHE A 27 47.56 40.30 15.48
C PHE A 27 48.52 39.64 16.48
N THR A 28 49.83 39.70 16.22
CA THR A 28 50.86 39.02 17.02
C THR A 28 52.13 39.85 17.10
N GLU A 29 52.97 39.66 18.13
CA GLU A 29 54.23 40.42 18.30
C GLU A 29 55.39 39.90 17.43
N ILE A 30 55.10 39.19 16.34
CA ILE A 30 56.12 38.54 15.50
C ILE A 30 56.84 39.60 14.63
N SER A 31 58.17 39.60 14.66
CA SER A 31 58.97 40.47 13.80
C SER A 31 58.96 40.02 12.33
N ILE A 32 59.24 40.93 11.39
CA ILE A 32 59.30 40.61 9.95
C ILE A 32 60.36 39.55 9.65
N ILE A 33 61.49 39.59 10.36
CA ILE A 33 62.57 38.61 10.22
C ILE A 33 62.09 37.22 10.66
N GLN A 34 61.32 37.13 11.73
CA GLN A 34 60.70 35.87 12.16
C GLN A 34 59.64 35.39 11.16
N CYS A 35 58.79 36.28 10.60
CA CYS A 35 57.87 35.90 9.51
C CYS A 35 58.61 35.30 8.32
N PHE A 36 59.75 35.90 7.94
CA PHE A 36 60.59 35.40 6.85
C PHE A 36 61.19 34.02 7.18
N LEU A 37 61.77 33.86 8.37
CA LEU A 37 62.33 32.59 8.84
C LEU A 37 61.28 31.48 8.93
N TYR A 38 60.11 31.74 9.50
CA TYR A 38 59.02 30.77 9.58
C TYR A 38 58.51 30.37 8.19
N SER A 39 58.46 31.32 7.25
CA SER A 39 58.09 31.03 5.87
C SER A 39 59.11 30.15 5.18
N ILE A 40 60.42 30.37 5.39
CA ILE A 40 61.47 29.49 4.86
C ILE A 40 61.33 28.08 5.46
N ILE A 41 61.27 27.97 6.79
CA ILE A 41 61.21 26.67 7.48
C ILE A 41 59.98 25.88 7.03
N ASN A 42 58.81 26.53 6.98
CA ASN A 42 57.58 25.88 6.55
C ASN A 42 57.64 25.47 5.07
N SER A 43 58.23 26.30 4.20
CA SER A 43 58.36 25.97 2.78
C SER A 43 59.30 24.78 2.55
N ILE A 44 60.38 24.69 3.32
CA ILE A 44 61.27 23.52 3.32
C ILE A 44 60.50 22.28 3.79
N TRP A 45 59.79 22.37 4.92
CA TRP A 45 59.01 21.25 5.47
C TRP A 45 57.94 20.74 4.51
N MET A 46 57.21 21.65 3.86
CA MET A 46 56.20 21.33 2.85
C MET A 46 56.81 20.71 1.58
N MET A 47 58.02 21.10 1.21
CA MET A 47 58.72 20.51 0.07
C MET A 47 59.09 19.04 0.30
N PHE A 48 59.41 18.65 1.53
CA PHE A 48 59.80 17.27 1.87
C PHE A 48 58.62 16.34 2.19
N LEU A 49 57.51 16.86 2.72
CA LEU A 49 56.36 16.03 3.08
C LEU A 49 55.20 16.13 2.10
N LEU A 50 54.78 17.35 1.77
CA LEU A 50 53.58 17.56 0.96
C LEU A 50 53.80 17.18 -0.50
N LEU A 51 54.92 17.60 -1.11
CA LEU A 51 55.15 17.35 -2.54
C LEU A 51 55.27 15.85 -2.88
N PRO A 52 55.97 15.00 -2.10
CA PRO A 52 55.97 13.56 -2.35
C PRO A 52 54.59 12.93 -2.17
N LEU A 53 53.79 13.41 -1.21
CA LEU A 53 52.42 12.94 -1.01
C LEU A 53 51.51 13.34 -2.18
N LEU A 54 51.58 14.59 -2.64
CA LEU A 54 50.86 15.09 -3.80
C LEU A 54 51.21 14.31 -5.08
N LYS A 55 52.50 14.02 -5.31
CA LYS A 55 52.89 13.18 -6.45
C LYS A 55 52.40 11.74 -6.32
N LYS A 56 52.42 11.18 -5.12
CA LYS A 56 51.92 9.82 -4.87
C LYS A 56 50.41 9.74 -5.12
N THR A 57 49.64 10.76 -4.72
CA THR A 57 48.20 10.84 -4.99
C THR A 57 47.91 11.12 -6.46
N GLU A 58 48.65 12.00 -7.13
CA GLU A 58 48.54 12.23 -8.58
C GLU A 58 48.86 10.98 -9.39
N LYS A 59 49.94 10.26 -9.06
CA LYS A 59 50.32 9.02 -9.74
C LYS A 59 49.27 7.92 -9.53
N LYS A 60 48.66 7.85 -8.33
CA LYS A 60 47.54 6.95 -8.05
C LYS A 60 46.27 7.34 -8.81
N ARG A 61 45.98 8.63 -8.95
CA ARG A 61 44.85 9.18 -9.73
C ARG A 61 45.04 9.00 -11.24
N ASN A 62 46.27 9.10 -11.73
CA ASN A 62 46.62 8.90 -13.14
C ASN A 62 46.82 7.43 -13.51
N ASN A 63 46.78 6.52 -12.54
CA ASN A 63 46.77 5.09 -12.80
C ASN A 63 45.47 4.70 -13.53
N GLU A 64 45.60 4.18 -14.75
CA GLU A 64 44.47 3.76 -15.59
C GLU A 64 43.58 2.73 -14.89
N SER A 65 44.15 1.84 -14.06
CA SER A 65 43.37 0.84 -13.32
C SER A 65 42.45 1.50 -12.29
N PHE A 66 42.89 2.60 -11.68
CA PHE A 66 42.10 3.37 -10.71
C PHE A 66 40.99 4.16 -11.41
N LYS A 67 41.30 4.82 -12.53
CA LYS A 67 40.29 5.51 -13.36
C LYS A 67 39.22 4.54 -13.85
N LYS A 68 39.62 3.37 -14.36
CA LYS A 68 38.71 2.32 -14.82
C LYS A 68 37.81 1.81 -13.68
N GLY A 69 38.36 1.55 -12.50
CA GLY A 69 37.56 1.12 -11.35
C GLY A 69 36.53 2.17 -10.89
N ILE A 70 36.87 3.46 -10.94
CA ILE A 70 35.88 4.53 -10.69
C ILE A 70 34.83 4.56 -11.78
N GLN A 71 35.22 4.42 -13.04
CA GLN A 71 34.28 4.46 -14.16
C GLN A 71 33.30 3.29 -14.13
N ASP A 72 33.79 2.08 -13.87
CA ASP A 72 32.97 0.89 -13.67
C ASP A 72 32.00 1.06 -12.50
N TYR A 73 32.46 1.65 -11.39
CA TYR A 73 31.60 1.97 -10.24
C TYR A 73 30.50 2.97 -10.60
N VAL A 74 30.84 4.04 -11.32
CA VAL A 74 29.88 5.07 -11.76
C VAL A 74 28.84 4.45 -12.71
N SER A 75 29.27 3.69 -13.72
CA SER A 75 28.35 3.02 -14.65
C SER A 75 27.41 2.06 -13.93
N LYS A 76 27.92 1.28 -12.96
CA LYS A 76 27.10 0.39 -12.15
C LYS A 76 26.11 1.15 -11.26
N PHE A 77 26.51 2.30 -10.73
CA PHE A 77 25.62 3.17 -9.96
C PHE A 77 24.49 3.74 -10.83
N GLU A 78 24.82 4.25 -12.03
CA GLU A 78 23.84 4.76 -12.99
C GLU A 78 22.85 3.68 -13.44
N GLU A 79 23.33 2.47 -13.71
CA GLU A 79 22.49 1.32 -14.05
C GLU A 79 21.53 0.97 -12.89
N ASN A 80 22.04 0.92 -11.66
CA ASN A 80 21.19 0.68 -10.49
C ASN A 80 20.12 1.77 -10.30
N GLN A 81 20.46 3.04 -10.51
CA GLN A 81 19.49 4.14 -10.47
C GLN A 81 18.39 3.96 -11.52
N LYS A 82 18.77 3.55 -12.73
CA LYS A 82 17.80 3.28 -13.81
C LYS A 82 16.85 2.13 -13.45
N ILE A 83 17.38 1.03 -12.89
CA ILE A 83 16.57 -0.11 -12.43
C ILE A 83 15.60 0.31 -11.33
N ILE A 84 16.07 1.10 -10.35
CA ILE A 84 15.24 1.60 -9.25
C ILE A 84 14.10 2.47 -9.79
N ASN A 85 14.40 3.42 -10.67
CA ASN A 85 13.39 4.29 -11.27
C ASN A 85 12.36 3.50 -12.08
N GLN A 86 12.81 2.51 -12.86
CA GLN A 86 11.90 1.61 -13.59
C GLN A 86 10.96 0.85 -12.66
N LYS A 87 11.46 0.31 -11.55
CA LYS A 87 10.63 -0.38 -10.55
C LYS A 87 9.59 0.55 -9.93
N PHE A 88 9.99 1.77 -9.57
CA PHE A 88 9.04 2.76 -9.04
C PHE A 88 7.95 3.09 -10.06
N GLU A 89 8.29 3.29 -11.34
CA GLU A 89 7.31 3.53 -12.40
C GLU A 89 6.34 2.35 -12.62
N GLU A 90 6.83 1.12 -12.51
CA GLU A 90 6.02 -0.10 -12.61
C GLU A 90 5.05 -0.22 -11.43
N GLU A 91 5.53 0.01 -10.21
CA GLU A 91 4.70 0.01 -9.00
C GLU A 91 3.62 1.11 -9.05
N ASP A 92 3.96 2.31 -9.50
CA ASP A 92 3.00 3.41 -9.65
C ASP A 92 1.91 3.07 -10.67
N LYS A 93 2.27 2.47 -11.81
CA LYS A 93 1.30 2.01 -12.82
C LYS A 93 0.40 0.91 -12.27
N GLU A 94 0.93 -0.01 -11.48
CA GLU A 94 0.15 -1.07 -10.84
C GLU A 94 -0.82 -0.49 -9.81
N ILE A 95 -0.37 0.43 -8.97
CA ILE A 95 -1.21 1.14 -7.99
C ILE A 95 -2.32 1.92 -8.69
N GLU A 96 -2.00 2.63 -9.78
CA GLU A 96 -3.00 3.36 -10.56
C GLU A 96 -4.05 2.40 -11.13
N LYS A 97 -3.62 1.27 -11.70
CA LYS A 97 -4.52 0.22 -12.22
C LYS A 97 -5.43 -0.33 -11.11
N LEU A 98 -4.89 -0.63 -9.93
CA LEU A 98 -5.68 -1.10 -8.79
C LEU A 98 -6.68 -0.03 -8.32
N ASN A 99 -6.26 1.23 -8.23
CA ASN A 99 -7.11 2.35 -7.82
C ASN A 99 -8.19 2.72 -8.84
N ARG A 100 -8.17 2.17 -10.07
CA ARG A 100 -9.30 2.29 -11.00
C ARG A 100 -10.50 1.46 -10.55
N ILE A 101 -10.26 0.31 -9.92
CA ILE A 101 -11.27 -0.66 -9.52
C ILE A 101 -11.56 -0.56 -8.01
N ASN A 102 -10.51 -0.35 -7.22
CA ASN A 102 -10.56 -0.33 -5.77
C ASN A 102 -10.64 1.09 -5.21
N LYS A 103 -11.08 1.20 -3.96
CA LYS A 103 -11.00 2.39 -3.12
C LYS A 103 -9.53 2.80 -3.00
N TYR A 104 -9.23 4.09 -3.04
CA TYR A 104 -7.84 4.61 -3.04
C TYR A 104 -7.07 4.21 -1.77
N ASP A 105 -7.77 3.99 -0.67
CA ASP A 105 -7.27 3.61 0.64
C ASP A 105 -7.46 2.12 0.95
N TRP A 106 -7.63 1.25 -0.07
CA TRP A 106 -7.86 -0.19 0.12
C TRP A 106 -6.81 -0.89 1.01
N LYS A 107 -5.57 -0.40 1.05
CA LYS A 107 -4.52 -0.93 1.94
C LYS A 107 -4.89 -0.78 3.42
N LEU A 108 -5.58 0.32 3.79
CA LEU A 108 -6.11 0.55 5.13
C LEU A 108 -7.19 -0.48 5.49
N PHE A 109 -8.14 -0.69 4.58
CA PHE A 109 -9.18 -1.72 4.72
C PHE A 109 -8.56 -3.11 4.92
N ARG A 110 -7.61 -3.49 4.05
CA ARG A 110 -6.92 -4.79 4.10
C ARG A 110 -6.21 -4.98 5.44
N LYS A 111 -5.49 -3.96 5.91
CA LYS A 111 -4.81 -4.00 7.21
C LYS A 111 -5.80 -4.17 8.35
N TYR A 112 -6.87 -3.38 8.38
CA TYR A 112 -7.89 -3.44 9.43
C TYR A 112 -8.57 -4.81 9.51
N LEU A 113 -8.99 -5.38 8.37
CA LEU A 113 -9.59 -6.71 8.31
C LEU A 113 -8.63 -7.79 8.82
N ARG A 114 -7.37 -7.76 8.37
CA ARG A 114 -6.33 -8.70 8.81
C ARG A 114 -6.09 -8.61 10.32
N ASP A 115 -5.96 -7.39 10.84
CA ASP A 115 -5.71 -7.16 12.26
C ASP A 115 -6.91 -7.59 13.14
N ASN A 116 -8.13 -7.69 12.57
CA ASN A 116 -9.32 -8.25 13.20
C ASN A 116 -9.61 -9.72 12.83
N GLY A 117 -8.70 -10.40 12.13
CA GLY A 117 -8.84 -11.82 11.78
C GLY A 117 -9.90 -12.13 10.72
N ILE A 118 -10.37 -11.13 9.96
CA ILE A 118 -11.34 -11.33 8.88
C ILE A 118 -10.64 -11.83 7.64
N THR A 119 -10.97 -13.05 7.21
CA THR A 119 -10.33 -13.71 6.07
C THR A 119 -11.28 -14.01 4.91
N LYS A 120 -12.59 -13.96 5.17
CA LYS A 120 -13.63 -14.25 4.17
C LYS A 120 -14.96 -13.60 4.55
N LEU A 121 -15.80 -13.44 3.54
CA LEU A 121 -17.23 -13.13 3.68
C LEU A 121 -18.06 -14.33 3.27
N TYR A 122 -19.35 -14.29 3.58
CA TYR A 122 -20.27 -15.39 3.35
C TYR A 122 -21.52 -14.95 2.61
N HIS A 123 -21.98 -15.79 1.69
CA HIS A 123 -23.28 -15.67 1.04
C HIS A 123 -24.04 -16.99 1.20
N PHE A 124 -25.18 -16.97 1.87
CA PHE A 124 -26.05 -18.13 1.92
C PHE A 124 -26.99 -18.14 0.70
N THR A 125 -27.17 -19.32 0.12
CA THR A 125 -28.09 -19.53 -1.00
C THR A 125 -28.66 -20.94 -0.96
N ASP A 126 -29.62 -21.26 -1.82
CA ASP A 126 -30.09 -22.63 -2.01
C ASP A 126 -29.30 -23.34 -3.12
N LYS A 127 -29.06 -24.64 -2.97
CA LYS A 127 -28.37 -25.49 -3.96
C LYS A 127 -28.94 -25.35 -5.38
N SER A 128 -30.25 -25.15 -5.51
CA SER A 128 -30.93 -24.96 -6.81
C SER A 128 -30.51 -23.70 -7.56
N ASN A 129 -29.86 -22.73 -6.90
CA ASN A 129 -29.36 -21.51 -7.53
C ASN A 129 -27.95 -21.68 -8.11
N LEU A 130 -27.20 -22.73 -7.74
CA LEU A 130 -25.78 -22.87 -8.12
C LEU A 130 -25.54 -22.93 -9.63
N ASN A 131 -26.40 -23.63 -10.38
CA ASN A 131 -26.28 -23.71 -11.83
C ASN A 131 -26.42 -22.33 -12.48
N SER A 132 -27.35 -21.51 -11.98
CA SER A 132 -27.54 -20.13 -12.46
C SER A 132 -26.32 -19.26 -12.13
N ILE A 133 -25.79 -19.35 -10.90
CA ILE A 133 -24.58 -18.62 -10.47
C ILE A 133 -23.38 -18.97 -11.36
N LYS A 134 -23.16 -20.27 -11.63
CA LYS A 134 -22.08 -20.74 -12.51
C LYS A 134 -22.25 -20.24 -13.95
N SER A 135 -23.44 -20.42 -14.51
CA SER A 135 -23.71 -20.12 -15.92
C SER A 135 -23.64 -18.63 -16.22
N ASN A 136 -24.03 -17.78 -15.26
CA ASN A 136 -23.97 -16.32 -15.39
C ASN A 136 -22.65 -15.72 -14.87
N GLY A 137 -21.72 -16.55 -14.39
CA GLY A 137 -20.38 -16.12 -13.97
C GLY A 137 -20.34 -15.29 -12.69
N GLY A 138 -21.29 -15.49 -11.76
CA GLY A 138 -21.30 -14.79 -10.47
C GLY A 138 -22.64 -14.75 -9.76
N ILE A 139 -22.67 -14.06 -8.62
CA ILE A 139 -23.89 -13.74 -7.86
C ILE A 139 -24.29 -12.32 -8.20
N PHE A 140 -25.53 -12.10 -8.61
CA PHE A 140 -26.03 -10.78 -8.98
C PHE A 140 -27.01 -10.21 -7.94
N SER A 141 -27.18 -8.89 -7.96
CA SER A 141 -28.26 -8.21 -7.26
C SER A 141 -29.61 -8.71 -7.79
N TRP A 142 -30.65 -8.66 -6.95
CA TRP A 142 -31.95 -9.17 -7.38
C TRP A 142 -32.56 -8.33 -8.50
N LYS A 143 -32.31 -7.01 -8.53
CA LYS A 143 -32.80 -6.15 -9.62
C LYS A 143 -32.09 -6.43 -10.93
N TYR A 144 -30.78 -6.65 -10.91
CA TYR A 144 -30.07 -7.05 -12.12
C TYR A 144 -30.61 -8.37 -12.67
N CYS A 145 -30.87 -9.35 -11.79
CA CYS A 145 -31.50 -10.60 -12.21
C CYS A 145 -32.86 -10.40 -12.87
N ASP A 146 -33.70 -9.54 -12.30
CA ASP A 146 -35.03 -9.21 -12.84
C ASP A 146 -34.92 -8.54 -14.21
N GLU A 147 -34.07 -7.52 -14.34
CA GLU A 147 -33.85 -6.76 -15.58
C GLU A 147 -33.23 -7.60 -16.71
N ASN A 148 -32.48 -8.65 -16.37
CA ASN A 148 -31.77 -9.52 -17.34
C ASN A 148 -32.41 -10.92 -17.47
N ASN A 149 -33.62 -11.14 -16.96
CA ASN A 149 -34.33 -12.43 -17.01
C ASN A 149 -33.51 -13.61 -16.41
N ILE A 150 -32.68 -13.34 -15.40
CA ILE A 150 -31.95 -14.38 -14.67
C ILE A 150 -32.82 -14.87 -13.52
N ILE A 151 -33.23 -16.14 -13.60
CA ILE A 151 -34.12 -16.74 -12.60
C ILE A 151 -33.32 -17.09 -11.34
N ILE A 152 -33.78 -16.59 -10.19
CA ILE A 152 -33.36 -17.02 -8.85
C ILE A 152 -34.42 -17.99 -8.33
N ASN A 153 -34.17 -19.30 -8.48
CA ASN A 153 -35.15 -20.35 -8.15
C ASN A 153 -35.64 -20.28 -6.70
N LYS A 154 -34.73 -20.02 -5.77
CA LYS A 154 -35.00 -19.98 -4.32
C LYS A 154 -34.29 -18.80 -3.66
N PRO A 155 -34.88 -17.59 -3.67
CA PRO A 155 -34.24 -16.39 -3.17
C PRO A 155 -34.18 -16.37 -1.63
N GLY A 156 -33.07 -15.84 -1.10
CA GLY A 156 -32.89 -15.64 0.34
C GLY A 156 -33.66 -14.45 0.93
N GLY A 157 -34.20 -13.56 0.10
CA GLY A 157 -35.11 -12.46 0.48
C GLY A 157 -36.57 -12.75 0.11
N ASN A 158 -37.47 -11.84 0.45
CA ASN A 158 -38.89 -11.88 0.08
C ASN A 158 -39.32 -10.54 -0.54
N GLN A 159 -40.59 -10.40 -0.93
CA GLN A 159 -41.09 -9.17 -1.58
C GLN A 159 -40.90 -7.93 -0.68
N LEU A 160 -41.22 -8.03 0.61
CA LEU A 160 -41.02 -6.94 1.56
C LEU A 160 -39.56 -6.48 1.59
N SER A 161 -38.60 -7.41 1.58
CA SER A 161 -37.17 -7.09 1.50
C SER A 161 -36.83 -6.30 0.22
N ARG A 162 -37.39 -6.69 -0.93
CA ARG A 162 -37.17 -6.00 -2.21
C ARG A 162 -37.79 -4.60 -2.22
N ASP A 163 -38.96 -4.44 -1.62
CA ASP A 163 -39.61 -3.13 -1.48
C ASP A 163 -38.78 -2.20 -0.58
N LEU A 164 -38.23 -2.73 0.51
CA LEU A 164 -37.33 -1.99 1.42
C LEU A 164 -36.01 -1.62 0.74
N ASP A 165 -35.43 -2.54 -0.03
CA ASP A 165 -34.27 -2.27 -0.88
C ASP A 165 -34.53 -1.09 -1.81
N SER A 166 -35.65 -1.14 -2.54
CA SER A 166 -36.03 -0.12 -3.53
C SER A 166 -36.22 1.25 -2.87
N ARG A 167 -36.81 1.31 -1.68
CA ARG A 167 -36.95 2.56 -0.90
C ARG A 167 -35.61 3.15 -0.47
N LYS A 168 -34.58 2.32 -0.33
CA LYS A 168 -33.24 2.70 0.12
C LYS A 168 -32.21 2.78 -1.02
N ASN A 169 -32.62 2.54 -2.26
CA ASN A 169 -31.73 2.45 -3.44
C ASN A 169 -30.67 1.34 -3.32
N LEU A 170 -31.02 0.23 -2.65
CA LEU A 170 -30.12 -0.91 -2.39
C LEU A 170 -30.41 -2.13 -3.28
N GLU A 171 -31.40 -2.03 -4.15
CA GLU A 171 -31.87 -3.15 -4.96
C GLU A 171 -30.83 -3.67 -5.97
N ASN A 172 -29.87 -2.81 -6.32
CA ASN A 172 -28.74 -3.12 -7.20
C ASN A 172 -27.47 -3.53 -6.43
N TYR A 173 -27.61 -4.17 -5.27
CA TYR A 173 -26.49 -4.73 -4.52
C TYR A 173 -26.70 -6.20 -4.17
N ALA A 174 -25.69 -7.02 -4.43
CA ALA A 174 -25.57 -8.36 -3.89
C ALA A 174 -25.07 -8.28 -2.43
N ARG A 175 -25.66 -9.07 -1.55
CA ARG A 175 -25.42 -9.00 -0.10
C ARG A 175 -24.53 -10.13 0.40
N LEU A 176 -23.58 -9.76 1.25
CA LEU A 176 -22.64 -10.63 1.94
C LEU A 176 -22.69 -10.37 3.43
N SER A 177 -22.28 -11.37 4.21
CA SER A 177 -22.17 -11.29 5.66
C SER A 177 -20.75 -11.58 6.15
N PHE A 178 -20.40 -11.04 7.31
CA PHE A 178 -19.18 -11.40 8.04
C PHE A 178 -19.30 -12.75 8.76
N VAL A 179 -20.51 -13.26 8.97
CA VAL A 179 -20.77 -14.51 9.71
C VAL A 179 -21.20 -15.63 8.80
N LYS A 180 -20.73 -16.85 9.11
CA LYS A 180 -21.09 -18.06 8.34
C LYS A 180 -22.53 -18.49 8.59
N GLU A 181 -22.95 -18.48 9.84
CA GLU A 181 -24.29 -18.88 10.28
C GLU A 181 -25.17 -17.64 10.49
N HIS A 182 -25.61 -17.07 9.37
CA HIS A 182 -26.37 -15.82 9.40
C HIS A 182 -27.82 -16.04 9.91
N PRO A 183 -28.33 -15.23 10.86
CA PRO A 183 -29.69 -15.39 11.42
C PRO A 183 -30.80 -15.42 10.36
N MET A 184 -30.66 -14.64 9.28
CA MET A 184 -31.66 -14.60 8.20
C MET A 184 -31.75 -15.90 7.39
N LEU A 185 -30.72 -16.76 7.44
CA LEU A 185 -30.80 -18.08 6.82
C LEU A 185 -31.86 -18.94 7.52
N PHE A 186 -31.89 -18.94 8.85
CA PHE A 186 -32.88 -19.71 9.62
C PHE A 186 -34.30 -19.24 9.32
N ASN A 187 -34.53 -17.92 9.21
CA ASN A 187 -35.81 -17.36 8.80
C ASN A 187 -36.18 -17.81 7.37
N ALA A 188 -35.24 -17.79 6.43
CA ALA A 188 -35.47 -18.23 5.06
C ALA A 188 -35.78 -19.73 4.94
N ILE A 189 -35.19 -20.56 5.81
CA ILE A 189 -35.50 -21.99 5.89
C ILE A 189 -36.90 -22.21 6.49
N ASN A 190 -37.22 -21.53 7.60
CA ASN A 190 -38.53 -21.63 8.25
C ASN A 190 -39.68 -21.18 7.33
N ASP A 191 -39.44 -20.13 6.52
CA ASP A 191 -40.38 -19.64 5.52
C ASP A 191 -40.50 -20.56 4.29
N GLY A 192 -39.69 -21.63 4.20
CA GLY A 192 -39.63 -22.53 3.03
C GLY A 192 -38.99 -21.92 1.78
N ARG A 193 -38.43 -20.70 1.88
CA ARG A 193 -37.77 -19.99 0.77
C ARG A 193 -36.44 -20.64 0.37
N ILE A 194 -35.73 -21.20 1.35
CA ILE A 194 -34.53 -22.02 1.17
C ILE A 194 -34.80 -23.42 1.72
N THR A 195 -34.44 -24.45 0.96
CA THR A 195 -34.69 -25.85 1.33
C THR A 195 -33.41 -26.66 1.48
N ASN A 196 -32.40 -26.37 0.66
CA ASN A 196 -31.11 -27.02 0.68
C ASN A 196 -30.03 -25.95 0.78
N PRO A 197 -29.77 -25.44 2.00
CA PRO A 197 -28.89 -24.29 2.19
C PRO A 197 -27.44 -24.65 1.90
N ILE A 198 -26.76 -23.75 1.20
CA ILE A 198 -25.31 -23.79 0.95
C ILE A 198 -24.73 -22.43 1.30
N ILE A 199 -23.56 -22.43 1.91
CA ILE A 199 -22.79 -21.22 2.21
C ILE A 199 -21.64 -21.12 1.22
N LEU A 200 -21.64 -20.04 0.44
CA LEU A 200 -20.53 -19.66 -0.42
C LEU A 200 -19.57 -18.78 0.37
N GLU A 201 -18.28 -19.10 0.30
CA GLU A 201 -17.18 -18.33 0.85
C GLU A 201 -16.66 -17.36 -0.21
N ILE A 202 -16.58 -16.09 0.15
CA ILE A 202 -16.23 -15.00 -0.76
C ILE A 202 -14.94 -14.35 -0.28
N ASP A 203 -14.02 -14.14 -1.21
CA ASP A 203 -12.75 -13.45 -0.96
C ASP A 203 -13.01 -12.01 -0.46
N ILE A 204 -12.29 -11.60 0.59
CA ILE A 204 -12.38 -10.25 1.17
C ILE A 204 -11.99 -9.15 0.19
N GLU A 205 -11.33 -9.45 -0.94
CA GLU A 205 -10.98 -8.44 -1.93
C GLU A 205 -12.19 -7.67 -2.47
N VAL A 206 -13.39 -8.24 -2.43
CA VAL A 206 -14.64 -7.54 -2.80
C VAL A 206 -14.93 -6.31 -1.91
N ILE A 207 -14.39 -6.28 -0.68
CA ILE A 207 -14.49 -5.13 0.23
C ILE A 207 -13.78 -3.90 -0.34
N PHE A 208 -12.72 -4.12 -1.12
CA PHE A 208 -11.87 -3.06 -1.64
C PHE A 208 -12.46 -2.37 -2.86
N LEU A 209 -13.49 -2.93 -3.50
CA LEU A 209 -14.10 -2.34 -4.70
C LEU A 209 -14.72 -0.97 -4.39
N LYS A 210 -14.62 -0.03 -5.33
CA LYS A 210 -15.06 1.37 -5.14
C LYS A 210 -16.49 1.49 -4.62
N GLU A 211 -17.41 0.78 -5.26
CA GLU A 211 -18.84 0.87 -5.01
C GLU A 211 -19.33 -0.01 -3.85
N THR A 212 -18.43 -0.75 -3.18
CA THR A 212 -18.82 -1.56 -2.03
C THR A 212 -19.28 -0.69 -0.88
N LEU A 213 -20.43 -1.02 -0.30
CA LEU A 213 -21.00 -0.39 0.89
C LEU A 213 -20.94 -1.33 2.08
N PHE A 214 -20.95 -0.74 3.27
CA PHE A 214 -20.99 -1.43 4.56
C PHE A 214 -22.24 -1.01 5.30
N SER A 215 -22.93 -1.98 5.89
CA SER A 215 -24.00 -1.71 6.83
C SER A 215 -23.65 -2.31 8.19
N ASN A 216 -23.77 -1.49 9.24
CA ASN A 216 -23.49 -1.91 10.61
C ASN A 216 -24.49 -2.94 11.18
N LYS A 217 -25.61 -3.15 10.49
CA LYS A 217 -26.62 -4.17 10.77
C LYS A 217 -27.32 -4.55 9.46
N ASN A 218 -28.47 -5.23 9.55
CA ASN A 218 -29.26 -5.54 8.37
C ASN A 218 -29.61 -4.24 7.63
N ALA A 219 -29.23 -4.12 6.35
CA ALA A 219 -29.36 -2.88 5.59
C ALA A 219 -30.84 -2.45 5.40
N ASN A 220 -31.79 -3.38 5.57
CA ASN A 220 -33.22 -3.07 5.57
C ASN A 220 -33.73 -2.45 6.87
N SER A 221 -32.99 -2.54 7.97
CA SER A 221 -33.37 -1.94 9.27
C SER A 221 -33.49 -0.42 9.19
N ASN A 222 -34.51 0.17 9.81
CA ASN A 222 -34.75 1.62 9.80
C ASN A 222 -33.56 2.43 10.32
N ASN A 223 -32.81 1.86 11.26
CA ASN A 223 -31.68 2.52 11.91
C ASN A 223 -30.31 2.08 11.35
N ALA A 224 -30.30 1.40 10.19
CA ALA A 224 -29.06 0.95 9.56
C ALA A 224 -28.23 2.16 9.11
N LYS A 225 -26.96 2.20 9.53
CA LYS A 225 -25.99 3.14 8.98
C LYS A 225 -25.30 2.47 7.81
N ILE A 226 -25.34 3.11 6.66
CA ILE A 226 -24.77 2.59 5.42
C ILE A 226 -23.80 3.62 4.85
N GLY A 227 -22.61 3.17 4.50
CA GLY A 227 -21.64 4.04 3.84
C GLY A 227 -20.54 3.26 3.13
N LYS A 228 -19.72 3.99 2.38
CA LYS A 228 -18.70 3.43 1.47
C LYS A 228 -17.27 3.57 1.99
N ASP A 229 -17.09 4.30 3.06
CA ASP A 229 -15.78 4.71 3.57
C ASP A 229 -15.27 3.78 4.67
N PHE A 230 -14.02 4.01 5.09
CA PHE A 230 -13.40 3.23 6.15
C PHE A 230 -14.14 3.36 7.48
N VAL A 231 -14.71 4.53 7.77
CA VAL A 231 -15.48 4.78 9.01
C VAL A 231 -16.69 3.85 9.08
N SER A 232 -17.38 3.65 7.96
CA SER A 232 -18.52 2.72 7.86
C SER A 232 -18.12 1.27 8.09
N LEU A 233 -16.94 0.85 7.60
CA LEU A 233 -16.40 -0.48 7.92
C LEU A 233 -16.03 -0.58 9.41
N ALA A 234 -15.41 0.45 9.97
CA ALA A 234 -14.98 0.47 11.38
C ALA A 234 -16.14 0.55 12.38
N ASP A 235 -17.33 1.01 11.97
CA ASP A 235 -18.56 1.00 12.79
C ASP A 235 -19.16 -0.41 12.92
N ILE A 236 -18.74 -1.36 12.09
CA ILE A 236 -19.16 -2.76 12.22
C ILE A 236 -18.47 -3.38 13.43
N ASN A 237 -19.26 -3.98 14.31
CA ASN A 237 -18.75 -4.71 15.45
C ASN A 237 -18.16 -6.06 15.01
N LEU A 238 -16.89 -6.06 14.57
CA LEU A 238 -16.20 -7.28 14.15
C LEU A 238 -15.87 -8.24 15.30
N LYS A 239 -16.01 -7.83 16.57
CA LYS A 239 -15.72 -8.71 17.72
C LYS A 239 -16.78 -9.80 17.87
N ILE A 240 -18.04 -9.45 17.63
CA ILE A 240 -19.18 -10.34 17.85
C ILE A 240 -19.34 -11.41 16.76
N ILE A 241 -18.65 -11.30 15.62
CA ILE A 241 -18.82 -12.24 14.49
C ILE A 241 -18.32 -13.67 14.82
N ASN A 242 -17.45 -13.79 15.82
CA ASN A 242 -16.91 -15.07 16.29
C ASN A 242 -17.67 -15.62 17.50
N GLU A 243 -18.66 -14.89 18.01
CA GLU A 243 -19.49 -15.29 19.14
C GLU A 243 -20.69 -16.12 18.67
N ASP A 244 -21.23 -16.97 19.55
CA ASP A 244 -22.47 -17.69 19.28
C ASP A 244 -23.66 -16.72 19.34
N TYR A 245 -24.40 -16.57 18.24
CA TYR A 245 -25.59 -15.74 18.14
C TYR A 245 -26.59 -15.95 19.28
N LYS A 246 -26.75 -17.19 19.77
CA LYS A 246 -27.69 -17.49 20.87
C LYS A 246 -27.23 -16.94 22.22
N SER A 247 -25.93 -16.73 22.38
CA SER A 247 -25.33 -16.19 23.60
C SER A 247 -25.37 -14.65 23.66
N LEU A 248 -25.59 -13.99 22.51
CA LEU A 248 -25.66 -12.53 22.42
C LEU A 248 -26.90 -11.96 23.11
N SER A 249 -26.73 -10.81 23.74
CA SER A 249 -27.85 -10.02 24.24
C SER A 249 -28.72 -9.48 23.10
N GLU A 250 -30.00 -9.26 23.37
CA GLU A 250 -30.95 -8.82 22.35
C GLU A 250 -30.55 -7.49 21.68
N SER A 251 -29.91 -6.59 22.43
CA SER A 251 -29.41 -5.31 21.91
C SER A 251 -28.24 -5.46 20.94
N ILE A 252 -27.49 -6.56 21.00
CA ILE A 252 -26.30 -6.79 20.17
C ILE A 252 -26.64 -7.62 18.92
N LYS A 253 -27.68 -8.46 18.98
CA LYS A 253 -28.09 -9.34 17.88
C LYS A 253 -28.34 -8.62 16.55
N GLU A 254 -28.80 -7.37 16.57
CA GLU A 254 -28.99 -6.61 15.32
C GLU A 254 -27.66 -6.34 14.58
N TYR A 255 -26.55 -6.14 15.31
CA TYR A 255 -25.22 -5.89 14.74
C TYR A 255 -24.56 -7.15 14.18
N PHE A 256 -25.00 -8.33 14.65
CA PHE A 256 -24.57 -9.62 14.08
C PHE A 256 -25.04 -9.80 12.64
N GLN A 257 -26.07 -9.04 12.23
CA GLN A 257 -26.60 -9.01 10.87
C GLN A 257 -25.95 -7.91 10.02
N SER A 258 -24.75 -7.43 10.37
CA SER A 258 -24.00 -6.51 9.52
C SER A 258 -23.73 -7.11 8.14
N GLU A 259 -23.77 -6.24 7.13
CA GLU A 259 -23.73 -6.64 5.72
C GLU A 259 -22.65 -5.89 4.95
N VAL A 260 -22.08 -6.56 3.95
CA VAL A 260 -21.28 -5.95 2.89
C VAL A 260 -22.10 -6.00 1.61
N LEU A 261 -22.28 -4.87 0.96
CA LEU A 261 -23.12 -4.70 -0.22
C LEU A 261 -22.23 -4.47 -1.44
N ILE A 262 -22.21 -5.45 -2.35
CA ILE A 262 -21.41 -5.40 -3.58
C ILE A 262 -22.31 -4.95 -4.72
N LYS A 263 -21.92 -3.88 -5.41
CA LYS A 263 -22.72 -3.31 -6.50
C LYS A 263 -22.88 -4.33 -7.63
N GLU A 264 -24.13 -4.59 -7.99
CA GLU A 264 -24.58 -5.38 -9.15
C GLU A 264 -24.15 -6.85 -9.18
N LYS A 265 -22.85 -7.15 -9.11
CA LYS A 265 -22.29 -8.48 -9.32
C LYS A 265 -21.11 -8.77 -8.40
N ILE A 266 -21.10 -9.98 -7.85
CA ILE A 266 -19.94 -10.65 -7.28
C ILE A 266 -19.43 -11.63 -8.32
N ASP A 267 -18.29 -11.31 -8.95
CA ASP A 267 -17.68 -12.20 -9.95
C ASP A 267 -17.35 -13.57 -9.37
N ILE A 268 -17.54 -14.61 -10.19
CA ILE A 268 -17.25 -16.00 -9.83
C ILE A 268 -15.82 -16.21 -9.32
N LYS A 269 -14.85 -15.39 -9.78
CA LYS A 269 -13.45 -15.45 -9.34
C LYS A 269 -13.27 -15.17 -7.84
N TYR A 270 -14.22 -14.49 -7.19
CA TYR A 270 -14.17 -14.22 -5.76
C TYR A 270 -14.84 -15.32 -4.92
N ILE A 271 -15.49 -16.30 -5.54
CA ILE A 271 -16.16 -17.41 -4.83
C ILE A 271 -15.16 -18.56 -4.69
N THR A 272 -14.70 -18.83 -3.47
CA THR A 272 -13.54 -19.71 -3.23
C THR A 272 -13.91 -21.18 -3.07
N ASN A 273 -15.17 -21.48 -2.75
CA ASN A 273 -15.66 -22.83 -2.47
C ASN A 273 -16.81 -23.25 -3.39
N LEU A 274 -16.89 -22.69 -4.59
CA LEU A 274 -17.92 -23.05 -5.55
C LEU A 274 -17.73 -24.54 -5.94
N PRO A 275 -18.73 -25.41 -5.72
CA PRO A 275 -18.63 -26.84 -6.03
C PRO A 275 -18.72 -27.11 -7.53
#